data_AF-A0A9P7G832-F1
#
_entry.id   AF-A0A9P7G832-F1
#
_cell.length_a   1.000
_cell.length_b   1.000
_cell.length_c   1.000
_cell.angle_alpha   90.00
_cell.angle_beta   90.00
_cell.angle_gamma   90.00
#
_symmetry.space_group_name_H-M   'P 1'
#
loop_
_entity.id
_entity.type
_entity.pdbx_description
1 polymer ?
#
loop_
_entity_poly.entity_id
_entity_poly.type
_entity_poly.pdbx_seq_one_letter_code
_entity_poly.pdbx_strand_id
1 'polypeptide(L)'
;MSVSLPPGSTLTAPDDGTPLIHSATEPPPHLPWPDISSRAKWSVSSFKFGFGAECLRDGDPDTFWHSDGPQPHFITVEFPRKVAIQVCSSLDAS
;
A
#
# COMPACT_ATOMS: atom_id res chain seq x y z
N MET A 1 1.41 -13.81 30.38
CA MET A 1 2.48 -13.86 29.38
C MET A 1 2.77 -12.44 28.94
N SER A 2 3.80 -11.82 29.51
CA SER A 2 4.12 -10.42 29.21
C SER A 2 5.06 -10.38 28.01
N VAL A 3 4.63 -9.75 26.92
CA VAL A 3 5.49 -9.46 25.77
C VAL A 3 6.15 -8.12 26.06
N SER A 4 7.47 -8.13 26.25
CA SER A 4 8.24 -6.89 26.31
C SER A 4 8.22 -6.21 24.94
N LEU A 5 7.62 -5.04 24.86
CA LEU A 5 7.74 -4.16 23.69
C LEU A 5 9.06 -3.37 23.74
N PRO A 6 9.67 -3.08 22.57
CA PRO A 6 10.77 -2.14 22.49
C PRO A 6 10.32 -0.72 22.87
N PRO A 7 11.22 0.15 23.38
CA PRO A 7 10.87 1.52 23.72
C PRO A 7 10.53 2.30 22.43
N GLY A 8 9.25 2.62 22.25
CA GLY A 8 8.75 3.41 21.12
C GLY A 8 7.40 2.98 20.55
N SER A 9 6.90 1.78 20.89
CA SER A 9 5.62 1.30 20.37
C SER A 9 4.46 1.68 21.29
N THR A 10 3.87 2.86 21.08
CA THR A 10 2.58 3.23 21.68
C THR A 10 1.44 2.66 20.84
N LEU A 11 0.96 1.48 21.20
CA LEU A 11 -0.27 0.93 20.62
C LEU A 11 -1.47 1.56 21.32
N THR A 12 -1.92 2.72 20.84
CA THR A 12 -3.23 3.23 21.25
C THR A 12 -4.25 2.60 20.30
N ALA A 13 -4.95 1.56 20.75
CA ALA A 13 -6.13 1.08 20.05
C ALA A 13 -7.30 2.02 20.39
N PRO A 14 -7.96 2.66 19.41
CA PRO A 14 -9.28 3.25 19.63
C PRO A 14 -10.37 2.24 19.28
N ASP A 15 -11.35 2.14 20.17
CA ASP A 15 -12.58 1.32 20.10
C ASP A 15 -13.62 1.86 19.09
N ASP A 16 -13.41 3.04 18.52
CA ASP A 16 -14.44 3.75 17.75
C ASP A 16 -14.09 3.89 16.27
N GLY A 17 -14.13 2.80 15.49
CA GLY A 17 -14.29 2.82 14.02
C GLY A 17 -13.44 3.80 13.20
N THR A 18 -12.32 4.29 13.73
CA THR A 18 -11.49 5.34 13.13
C THR A 18 -10.51 4.64 12.19
N PRO A 19 -10.39 5.06 10.91
CA PRO A 19 -9.46 4.42 10.00
C PRO A 19 -8.07 4.41 10.61
N LEU A 20 -7.41 3.25 10.57
CA LEU A 20 -6.03 3.08 11.00
C LEU A 20 -5.14 3.84 10.00
N ILE A 21 -4.98 5.14 10.21
CA ILE A 21 -3.95 5.92 9.52
C ILE A 21 -2.64 5.49 10.16
N HIS A 22 -1.90 4.61 9.49
CA HIS A 22 -0.51 4.39 9.83
C HIS A 22 0.20 5.73 9.60
N SER A 23 0.93 6.20 10.60
CA SER A 23 1.71 7.43 10.50
C SER A 23 3.17 7.02 10.30
N ALA A 24 3.57 6.68 9.08
CA ALA A 24 4.96 6.39 8.77
C ALA A 24 5.78 7.70 8.71
N THR A 25 6.37 8.09 9.84
CA THR A 25 7.41 9.15 9.89
C THR A 25 8.75 8.69 9.30
N GLU A 26 8.89 7.44 8.87
CA GLU A 26 10.16 6.89 8.39
C GLU A 26 10.29 6.94 6.86
N PRO A 27 11.41 7.44 6.32
CA PRO A 27 11.66 7.39 4.88
C PRO A 27 11.60 5.94 4.40
N PRO A 28 11.10 5.68 3.18
CA PRO A 28 10.99 4.34 2.66
C PRO A 28 12.35 3.62 2.79
N PRO A 29 12.36 2.36 3.25
CA PRO A 29 13.60 1.65 3.50
C PRO A 29 14.45 1.64 2.24
N HIS A 30 15.73 2.01 2.38
CA HIS A 30 16.67 1.94 1.26
C HIS A 30 17.00 0.48 0.97
N LEU A 31 16.16 -0.14 0.14
CA LEU A 31 16.33 -1.52 -0.27
C LEU A 31 17.46 -1.62 -1.31
N PRO A 32 18.28 -2.69 -1.29
CA PRO A 32 19.33 -2.91 -2.28
C PRO A 32 18.78 -3.32 -3.66
N TRP A 33 17.46 -3.37 -3.83
CA TRP A 33 16.78 -3.83 -5.03
C TRP A 33 16.20 -2.65 -5.80
N PRO A 34 16.32 -2.64 -7.14
CA PRO A 34 15.72 -1.59 -7.96
C PRO A 34 14.19 -1.68 -7.97
N ASP A 35 13.52 -0.54 -8.08
CA ASP A 35 12.08 -0.49 -8.34
C ASP A 35 11.76 -1.08 -9.73
N ILE A 36 10.77 -1.98 -9.75
CA ILE A 36 10.28 -2.63 -10.98
C ILE A 36 8.80 -2.36 -11.24
N SER A 37 8.15 -1.48 -10.45
CA SER A 37 6.72 -1.18 -10.53
C SER A 37 6.32 -0.67 -11.92
N SER A 38 7.19 0.14 -12.54
CA SER A 38 7.01 0.72 -13.88
C SER A 38 7.03 -0.27 -15.03
N ARG A 39 7.54 -1.49 -14.80
CA ARG A 39 7.67 -2.53 -15.82
C ARG A 39 6.45 -3.45 -15.91
N ALA A 40 5.48 -3.25 -15.00
CA ALA A 40 4.25 -4.00 -14.96
C ALA A 40 3.06 -3.16 -15.40
N LYS A 41 2.05 -3.85 -15.94
CA LYS A 41 0.70 -3.30 -16.08
C LYS A 41 -0.03 -3.48 -14.76
N TRP A 42 -0.69 -2.43 -14.29
CA TRP A 42 -1.48 -2.43 -13.07
C TRP A 42 -2.95 -2.28 -13.43
N SER A 43 -3.79 -3.11 -12.83
CA SER A 43 -5.24 -3.03 -12.93
C SER A 43 -5.86 -3.32 -11.58
N VAL A 44 -7.08 -2.86 -11.38
CA VAL A 44 -7.86 -3.05 -10.16
C VAL A 44 -9.16 -3.76 -10.51
N SER A 45 -9.69 -4.54 -9.56
CA SER A 45 -10.93 -5.29 -9.76
C SER A 45 -12.15 -4.42 -10.03
N SER A 46 -12.21 -3.22 -9.44
CA SER A 46 -13.21 -2.17 -9.67
C SER A 46 -12.66 -0.84 -9.16
N PHE A 47 -13.21 0.29 -9.61
CA PHE A 47 -12.90 1.60 -9.05
C PHE A 47 -14.05 2.59 -9.21
N LYS A 48 -14.15 3.52 -8.26
CA LYS A 48 -14.99 4.72 -8.38
C LYS A 48 -14.35 5.68 -9.40
N PHE A 49 -15.17 6.35 -10.21
CA PHE A 49 -14.67 7.30 -11.23
C PHE A 49 -13.69 8.31 -10.63
N GLY A 50 -12.47 8.35 -11.19
CA GLY A 50 -11.39 9.23 -10.73
C GLY A 50 -10.48 8.67 -9.63
N PHE A 51 -10.73 7.46 -9.14
CA PHE A 51 -9.96 6.80 -8.07
C PHE A 51 -9.50 5.40 -8.51
N GLY A 52 -8.96 5.30 -9.73
CA GLY A 52 -8.56 4.03 -10.37
C GLY A 52 -7.16 3.54 -10.01
N ALA A 53 -6.63 2.65 -10.85
CA ALA A 53 -5.27 2.09 -10.67
C ALA A 53 -4.18 3.15 -10.83
N GLU A 54 -4.47 4.26 -11.50
CA GLU A 54 -3.59 5.42 -11.65
C GLU A 54 -3.17 6.03 -10.31
N CYS A 55 -4.08 6.07 -9.33
CA CYS A 55 -3.83 6.61 -7.99
C CYS A 55 -2.89 5.73 -7.14
N LEU A 56 -2.56 4.51 -7.58
CA LEU A 56 -1.62 3.64 -6.85
C LEU A 56 -0.16 4.04 -7.11
N ARG A 57 0.10 4.85 -8.14
CA ARG A 57 1.43 5.02 -8.74
C ARG A 57 1.73 6.44 -9.22
N ASP A 58 0.84 7.39 -8.98
CA ASP A 58 1.04 8.81 -9.31
C ASP A 58 2.06 9.50 -8.38
N GLY A 59 2.40 8.87 -7.25
CA GLY A 59 3.36 9.38 -6.28
C GLY A 59 2.79 10.48 -5.40
N ASP A 60 1.47 10.70 -5.46
CA ASP A 60 0.76 11.64 -4.61
C ASP A 60 0.22 10.90 -3.39
N PRO A 61 0.67 11.23 -2.16
CA PRO A 61 0.16 10.62 -0.94
C PRO A 61 -1.32 10.93 -0.68
N ASP A 62 -1.86 12.00 -1.25
CA ASP A 62 -3.25 12.41 -1.03
C ASP A 62 -4.24 11.66 -1.95
N THR A 63 -3.74 10.90 -2.92
CA THR A 63 -4.57 10.09 -3.82
C THR A 63 -4.59 8.63 -3.39
N PHE A 64 -5.71 7.95 -3.68
CA PHE A 64 -5.88 6.56 -3.30
C PHE A 64 -6.82 5.84 -4.27
N TRP A 65 -6.65 4.52 -4.38
CA TRP A 65 -7.61 3.67 -5.07
C TRP A 65 -8.86 3.46 -4.21
N HIS A 66 -10.04 3.68 -4.79
CA HIS A 66 -11.32 3.41 -4.15
C HIS A 66 -12.09 2.35 -4.94
N SER A 67 -12.18 1.12 -4.43
CA SER A 67 -12.98 0.06 -5.05
C SER A 67 -14.47 0.38 -4.99
N ASP A 68 -15.22 -0.02 -6.04
CA ASP A 68 -16.68 0.18 -6.13
C ASP A 68 -17.35 -1.08 -6.70
N GLY A 69 -17.23 -2.20 -5.98
CA GLY A 69 -17.71 -3.49 -6.45
C GLY A 69 -17.98 -4.46 -5.30
N PRO A 70 -18.36 -5.71 -5.58
CA PRO A 70 -18.46 -6.74 -4.55
C PRO A 70 -17.06 -7.17 -4.05
N GLN A 71 -16.97 -7.60 -2.80
CA GLN A 71 -15.75 -8.21 -2.26
C GLN A 71 -15.53 -9.63 -2.82
N PRO A 72 -14.28 -10.08 -2.99
CA PRO A 72 -13.03 -9.41 -2.62
C PRO A 72 -12.52 -8.42 -3.67
N HIS A 73 -11.82 -7.37 -3.22
CA HIS A 73 -11.12 -6.44 -4.10
C HIS A 73 -9.67 -6.85 -4.29
N PHE A 74 -9.13 -6.68 -5.49
CA PHE A 74 -7.76 -7.05 -5.79
C PHE A 74 -7.10 -6.08 -6.77
N ILE A 75 -5.78 -5.98 -6.62
CA ILE A 75 -4.87 -5.31 -7.56
C ILE A 75 -4.17 -6.41 -8.34
N THR A 76 -4.15 -6.27 -9.67
CA THR A 76 -3.48 -7.18 -10.58
C THR A 76 -2.25 -6.49 -11.17
N VAL A 77 -1.09 -7.13 -11.01
CA VAL A 77 0.21 -6.63 -11.47
C VAL A 77 0.81 -7.63 -12.47
N GLU A 78 0.80 -7.29 -13.75
CA GLU A 78 1.20 -8.18 -14.84
C GLU A 78 2.54 -7.74 -15.46
N PHE A 79 3.52 -8.64 -15.45
CA PHE A 79 4.81 -8.43 -16.12
C PHE A 79 4.84 -9.13 -17.47
N PRO A 80 5.45 -8.52 -18.52
CA PRO A 80 5.55 -9.14 -19.86
C PRO A 80 6.47 -10.36 -19.91
N ARG A 81 7.20 -10.65 -18.82
CA ARG A 81 8.10 -11.79 -18.67
C ARG A 81 8.18 -12.20 -17.21
N LYS A 82 8.71 -13.38 -16.92
CA LYS A 82 9.00 -13.81 -15.55
C LYS A 82 9.99 -12.82 -14.90
N VAL A 83 9.58 -12.25 -13.77
CA VAL A 83 10.38 -11.33 -12.94
C VAL A 83 10.41 -11.88 -11.52
N ALA A 84 11.56 -11.80 -10.86
CA ALA A 84 11.67 -12.13 -9.44
C ALA A 84 11.21 -10.93 -8.61
N ILE A 85 10.19 -11.13 -7.79
CA ILE A 85 9.70 -10.11 -6.85
C ILE A 85 10.30 -10.45 -5.48
N GLN A 86 10.90 -9.45 -4.81
CA GLN A 86 11.48 -9.61 -3.47
C GLN A 86 10.62 -8.97 -2.40
N VAL A 87 10.12 -7.77 -2.67
CA VAL A 87 9.32 -6.97 -1.73
C VAL A 87 8.16 -6.35 -2.49
N CYS A 88 7.00 -6.29 -1.83
CA CYS A 88 5.86 -5.50 -2.23
C CYS A 88 5.48 -4.64 -1.02
N SER A 89 5.56 -3.32 -1.16
CA SER A 89 5.29 -2.37 -0.08
C SER A 89 4.23 -1.38 -0.55
N SER A 90 3.29 -1.04 0.33
CA SER A 90 2.46 0.15 0.17
C SER A 90 3.27 1.38 0.59
N LEU A 91 3.20 2.45 -0.19
CA LEU A 91 3.63 3.77 0.25
C LEU A 91 2.56 4.26 1.22
N ASP A 92 2.88 4.30 2.50
CA ASP A 92 2.03 4.92 3.50
C ASP A 92 2.19 6.43 3.37
N ALA A 93 1.13 7.09 2.91
CA ALA A 93 1.05 8.53 2.73
C ALA A 93 1.22 9.26 4.08
N SER A 94 1.95 10.38 4.03
CA SER A 94 2.48 11.15 5.17
C SER A 94 1.49 11.57 6.25
#